data_AF-A0A094J1R4-F1
#
_entry.id   AF-A0A094J1R4-F1
#
_cell.length_a   1.000
_cell.length_b   1.000
_cell.length_c   1.000
_cell.angle_alpha   90.00
_cell.angle_beta   90.00
_cell.angle_gamma   90.00
#
_symmetry.space_group_name_H-M   'P 1'
#
loop_
_entity.id
_entity.type
_entity.pdbx_description
1 polymer ?
#
loop_
_entity_poly.entity_id
_entity_poly.type
_entity_poly.pdbx_seq_one_letter_code
_entity_poly.pdbx_strand_id
1 'polypeptide(L)'
;MSKIKLALLGSFAVFFAAVLTNNMAIAQEAQHAGSINIYESQIRNPEELQVYMDVTPRKENPLMKLSEAGRHTFIKGLIWTGEGVGSLNTYPLQIELSTPQAKNVLTLFGLQDLTSTIMKDNSNNGVSANAADDTVAPMLHHCLVLENYRCQLPASCRASFTDICMACLCGAQQTE
;
A
#
# COMPACT_ATOMS: atom_id res chain seq x y z
N MET A 1 61.83 -59.36 -16.83
CA MET A 1 60.36 -59.52 -16.96
C MET A 1 59.79 -58.19 -17.39
N SER A 2 59.25 -58.13 -18.61
CA SER A 2 58.82 -56.92 -19.30
C SER A 2 57.30 -56.95 -19.48
N LYS A 3 56.64 -55.82 -19.21
CA LYS A 3 55.69 -55.13 -20.10
C LYS A 3 54.96 -54.01 -19.34
N ILE A 4 55.40 -52.78 -19.58
CA ILE A 4 54.65 -51.55 -19.33
C ILE A 4 53.58 -51.45 -20.42
N LYS A 5 52.31 -51.30 -20.04
CA LYS A 5 51.24 -50.88 -20.96
C LYS A 5 50.81 -49.47 -20.60
N LEU A 6 51.10 -48.55 -21.51
CA LEU A 6 50.57 -47.20 -21.61
C LEU A 6 49.27 -47.28 -22.43
N ALA A 7 48.18 -46.70 -21.95
CA ALA A 7 47.07 -46.29 -22.81
C ALA A 7 46.32 -45.12 -22.17
N LEU A 8 46.47 -43.97 -22.81
CA LEU A 8 45.66 -42.76 -22.70
C LEU A 8 44.18 -43.03 -22.93
N LEU A 9 43.32 -42.42 -22.12
CA LEU A 9 41.95 -41.94 -22.37
C LEU A 9 41.67 -41.02 -21.15
N GLY A 10 41.63 -39.69 -21.23
CA GLY A 10 40.86 -38.90 -22.17
C GLY A 10 39.43 -38.72 -21.65
N SER A 11 39.21 -37.88 -20.64
CA SER A 11 37.94 -37.13 -20.52
C SER A 11 38.06 -35.97 -19.53
N PHE A 12 37.89 -34.77 -20.07
CA PHE A 12 37.67 -33.51 -19.37
C PHE A 12 36.40 -33.64 -18.50
N ALA A 13 36.55 -33.75 -17.18
CA ALA A 13 35.42 -33.51 -16.28
C ALA A 13 35.29 -31.99 -16.11
N VAL A 14 34.44 -31.41 -16.93
CA VAL A 14 34.02 -30.01 -16.91
C VAL A 14 33.45 -29.68 -15.52
N PHE A 15 33.87 -28.53 -15.00
CA PHE A 15 33.33 -27.83 -13.83
C PHE A 15 31.79 -27.71 -13.89
N PHE A 16 31.18 -27.36 -12.75
CA PHE A 16 29.76 -27.06 -12.52
C PHE A 16 28.98 -28.11 -11.72
N ALA A 17 29.40 -28.36 -10.48
CA ALA A 17 28.41 -28.56 -9.43
C ALA A 17 27.84 -27.18 -9.08
N ALA A 18 26.74 -26.84 -9.75
CA ALA A 18 25.99 -25.63 -9.55
C ALA A 18 25.64 -25.45 -8.07
N VAL A 19 25.87 -24.23 -7.61
CA VAL A 19 25.39 -23.65 -6.37
C VAL A 19 23.89 -23.93 -6.24
N LEU A 20 23.51 -24.85 -5.36
CA LEU A 20 22.13 -25.02 -4.90
C LEU A 20 21.89 -24.00 -3.78
N THR A 21 21.78 -22.73 -4.15
CA THR A 21 21.12 -21.73 -3.33
C THR A 21 20.10 -21.00 -4.18
N ASN A 22 19.08 -20.47 -3.50
CA ASN A 22 18.05 -19.57 -4.00
C ASN A 22 16.79 -20.27 -4.52
N ASN A 23 15.93 -20.69 -3.59
CA ASN A 23 14.46 -20.63 -3.77
C ASN A 23 13.72 -20.60 -2.41
N MET A 24 14.24 -19.85 -1.43
CA MET A 24 13.48 -19.47 -0.23
C MET A 24 13.77 -18.00 0.08
N ALA A 25 13.31 -17.10 -0.78
CA ALA A 25 13.44 -15.66 -0.56
C ALA A 25 12.20 -14.88 -1.04
N ILE A 26 11.00 -15.46 -0.95
CA ILE A 26 9.74 -14.74 -1.26
C ILE A 26 8.74 -14.77 -0.08
N ALA A 27 9.07 -15.41 1.04
CA ALA A 27 8.14 -15.54 2.18
C ALA A 27 8.35 -14.54 3.33
N GLN A 28 9.27 -13.57 3.21
CA GLN A 28 9.63 -12.68 4.34
C GLN A 28 9.22 -11.20 4.20
N GLU A 29 8.69 -10.74 3.06
CA GLU A 29 8.32 -9.32 2.91
C GLU A 29 6.91 -8.95 3.43
N ALA A 30 6.12 -9.91 3.93
CA ALA A 30 4.81 -9.64 4.53
C ALA A 30 4.90 -9.15 6.00
N GLN A 31 6.07 -8.75 6.48
CA GLN A 31 6.32 -8.48 7.92
C GLN A 31 5.72 -7.17 8.46
N HIS A 32 5.09 -6.33 7.64
CA HIS A 32 4.42 -5.09 8.08
C HIS A 32 2.95 -5.04 7.63
N ALA A 33 2.24 -6.15 7.82
CA ALA A 33 0.81 -6.19 7.57
C ALA A 33 0.05 -5.70 8.82
N GLY A 34 -0.59 -4.54 8.70
CA GLY A 34 -1.52 -4.01 9.69
C GLY A 34 -2.97 -4.37 9.33
N SER A 35 -3.90 -4.19 10.27
CA SER A 35 -5.34 -4.24 9.98
C SER A 35 -5.99 -2.91 10.33
N ILE A 36 -6.90 -2.44 9.48
CA ILE A 36 -7.71 -1.24 9.73
C ILE A 36 -9.20 -1.56 9.59
N ASN A 37 -10.04 -0.72 10.17
CA ASN A 37 -11.45 -0.70 9.79
C ASN A 37 -11.65 0.19 8.56
N ILE A 38 -12.60 -0.19 7.71
CA ILE A 38 -13.06 0.63 6.58
C ILE A 38 -14.44 1.17 6.92
N TYR A 39 -14.62 2.47 6.77
CA TYR A 39 -15.85 3.19 7.12
C TYR A 39 -16.59 3.65 5.86
N GLU A 40 -17.82 4.10 6.02
CA GLU A 40 -18.55 4.78 4.94
C GLU A 40 -17.74 6.00 4.49
N SER A 41 -17.53 6.10 3.19
CA SER A 41 -16.74 7.16 2.58
C SER A 41 -17.64 8.23 1.97
N GLN A 42 -17.21 9.48 2.08
CA GLN A 42 -17.85 10.59 1.38
C GLN A 42 -17.53 10.56 -0.13
N ILE A 43 -16.36 10.01 -0.48
CA ILE A 43 -15.83 9.96 -1.84
C ILE A 43 -15.43 8.51 -2.16
N ARG A 44 -16.16 7.90 -3.10
CA ARG A 44 -16.03 6.48 -3.47
C ARG A 44 -15.42 6.26 -4.84
N ASN A 45 -15.46 7.26 -5.72
CA ASN A 45 -14.99 7.17 -7.10
C ASN A 45 -14.39 8.51 -7.57
N PRO A 46 -13.70 8.54 -8.73
CA PRO A 46 -13.11 9.76 -9.29
C PRO A 46 -14.13 10.88 -9.54
N GLU A 47 -15.36 10.54 -9.96
CA GLU A 47 -16.41 11.49 -10.30
C GLU A 47 -16.87 12.24 -9.05
N GLU A 48 -17.09 11.53 -7.94
CA GLU A 48 -17.41 12.10 -6.64
C GLU A 48 -16.26 12.96 -6.10
N LEU A 49 -15.00 12.58 -6.34
CA LEU A 49 -13.87 13.40 -5.96
C LEU A 49 -13.89 14.74 -6.71
N GLN A 50 -14.17 14.70 -8.02
CA GLN A 50 -14.26 15.91 -8.82
C GLN A 50 -15.40 16.81 -8.33
N VAL A 51 -16.60 16.24 -8.11
CA VAL A 51 -17.75 16.98 -7.56
C VAL A 51 -17.39 17.58 -6.20
N TYR A 52 -16.80 16.81 -5.29
CA TYR A 52 -16.37 17.29 -3.98
C TYR A 52 -15.42 18.48 -4.09
N MET A 53 -14.46 18.43 -5.02
CA MET A 53 -13.48 19.48 -5.25
C MET A 53 -14.11 20.76 -5.81
N ASP A 54 -15.17 20.63 -6.62
CA ASP A 54 -15.85 21.76 -7.24
C ASP A 54 -16.82 22.47 -6.30
N VAL A 55 -17.55 21.72 -5.46
CA VAL A 55 -18.61 22.26 -4.60
C VAL A 55 -18.12 22.67 -3.21
N THR A 56 -17.01 22.11 -2.72
CA THR A 56 -16.53 22.38 -1.37
C THR A 56 -15.69 23.64 -1.32
N PRO A 57 -16.02 24.65 -0.49
CA PRO A 57 -15.22 25.85 -0.34
C PRO A 57 -13.76 25.52 0.01
N ARG A 58 -12.80 26.22 -0.64
CA ARG A 58 -11.35 25.95 -0.44
C ARG A 58 -10.89 26.01 1.01
N LYS A 59 -11.54 26.81 1.86
CA LYS A 59 -11.19 26.95 3.29
C LYS A 59 -11.62 25.73 4.12
N GLU A 60 -12.63 25.00 3.67
CA GLU A 60 -13.24 23.85 4.35
C GLU A 60 -12.72 22.52 3.80
N ASN A 61 -12.24 22.50 2.55
CA ASN A 61 -11.72 21.30 1.89
C ASN A 61 -10.36 20.83 2.51
N PRO A 62 -10.30 19.64 3.14
CA PRO A 62 -9.06 19.12 3.74
C PRO A 62 -7.92 18.90 2.72
N LEU A 63 -8.24 18.61 1.46
CA LEU A 63 -7.23 18.44 0.40
C LEU A 63 -6.51 19.76 0.07
N MET A 64 -7.08 20.91 0.44
CA MET A 64 -6.44 22.22 0.28
C MET A 64 -5.35 22.48 1.32
N LYS A 65 -5.14 21.59 2.29
CA LYS A 65 -3.99 21.63 3.21
C LYS A 65 -2.71 21.14 2.56
N LEU A 66 -2.81 20.31 1.52
CA LEU A 66 -1.69 19.94 0.68
C LEU A 66 -1.32 21.09 -0.26
N SER A 67 -0.03 21.20 -0.54
CA SER A 67 0.49 21.98 -1.65
C SER A 67 -0.16 21.55 -2.97
N GLU A 68 -0.09 22.37 -4.01
CA GLU A 68 -0.63 21.99 -5.31
C GLU A 68 0.02 20.72 -5.86
N ALA A 69 1.35 20.60 -5.74
CA ALA A 69 2.10 19.43 -6.18
C ALA A 69 1.79 18.19 -5.31
N GLY A 70 1.72 18.35 -3.99
CA GLY A 70 1.37 17.28 -3.05
C GLY A 70 -0.04 16.75 -3.29
N ARG A 71 -1.01 17.66 -3.48
CA ARG A 71 -2.40 17.31 -3.81
C ARG A 71 -2.50 16.56 -5.13
N HIS A 72 -1.85 17.05 -6.18
CA HIS A 72 -1.84 16.38 -7.48
C HIS A 72 -1.23 14.97 -7.38
N THR A 73 -0.11 14.84 -6.64
CA THR A 73 0.55 13.55 -6.41
C THR A 73 -0.33 12.59 -5.62
N PHE A 74 -0.99 13.07 -4.57
CA PHE A 74 -1.90 12.28 -3.75
C PHE A 74 -3.08 11.75 -4.57
N ILE A 75 -3.79 12.64 -5.28
CA ILE A 75 -4.96 12.30 -6.09
C ILE A 75 -4.60 11.31 -7.20
N LYS A 76 -3.49 11.55 -7.91
CA LYS A 76 -3.00 10.63 -8.96
C LYS A 76 -2.54 9.29 -8.39
N GLY A 77 -2.15 9.26 -7.12
CA GLY A 77 -1.72 8.06 -6.41
C GLY A 77 -2.86 7.15 -5.95
N LEU A 78 -4.12 7.63 -5.97
CA LEU A 78 -5.31 6.85 -5.62
C LEU A 78 -5.58 5.78 -6.67
N ILE A 79 -5.76 4.53 -6.21
CA ILE A 79 -6.25 3.43 -7.02
C ILE A 79 -7.67 3.12 -6.58
N TRP A 80 -8.63 3.43 -7.44
CA TRP A 80 -10.04 3.20 -7.22
C TRP A 80 -10.44 1.76 -7.51
N THR A 81 -11.46 1.27 -6.83
CA THR A 81 -12.07 -0.05 -7.02
C THR A 81 -13.59 0.10 -6.91
N GLY A 82 -14.35 -0.97 -7.16
CA GLY A 82 -15.82 -0.92 -7.00
C GLY A 82 -16.28 -0.60 -5.56
N GLU A 83 -15.39 -0.71 -4.58
CA GLU A 83 -15.69 -0.51 -3.15
C GLU A 83 -15.02 0.75 -2.56
N GLY A 84 -14.34 1.56 -3.37
CA GLY A 84 -13.66 2.78 -2.92
C GLY A 84 -12.17 2.82 -3.27
N VAL A 85 -11.35 3.41 -2.40
CA VAL A 85 -9.90 3.50 -2.61
C VAL A 85 -9.22 2.22 -2.16
N GLY A 86 -8.70 1.42 -3.09
CA GLY A 86 -7.94 0.19 -2.81
C GLY A 86 -6.45 0.40 -2.56
N SER A 87 -5.88 1.50 -3.05
CA SER A 87 -4.52 1.95 -2.71
C SER A 87 -4.38 3.46 -2.74
N LEU A 88 -3.45 3.99 -1.97
CA LEU A 88 -3.09 5.40 -2.00
C LEU A 88 -1.59 5.61 -1.79
N ASN A 89 -1.06 6.68 -2.37
CA ASN A 89 0.28 7.16 -2.10
C ASN A 89 0.27 7.98 -0.80
N THR A 90 1.01 7.52 0.21
CA THR A 90 1.03 8.13 1.54
C THR A 90 1.99 9.31 1.65
N TYR A 91 2.96 9.39 0.74
CA TYR A 91 4.08 10.33 0.84
C TYR A 91 3.63 11.79 1.01
N PRO A 92 2.72 12.36 0.18
CA PRO A 92 2.27 13.73 0.36
C PRO A 92 1.63 13.99 1.73
N LEU A 93 0.91 13.02 2.27
CA LEU A 93 0.29 13.16 3.60
C LEU A 93 1.35 13.18 4.70
N GLN A 94 2.37 12.33 4.59
CA GLN A 94 3.44 12.20 5.58
C GLN A 94 4.32 13.44 5.66
N ILE A 95 4.64 14.04 4.50
CA ILE A 95 5.61 15.14 4.42
C ILE A 95 4.99 16.53 4.57
N GLU A 96 3.71 16.71 4.20
CA GLU A 96 3.08 18.04 4.19
C GLU A 96 2.04 18.25 5.31
N LEU A 97 1.50 17.18 5.89
CA LEU A 97 0.38 17.29 6.84
C LEU A 97 0.78 16.87 8.25
N SER A 98 0.14 17.52 9.23
CA SER A 98 0.10 17.02 10.61
C SER A 98 -0.86 15.82 10.72
N THR A 99 -0.71 14.99 11.77
CA THR A 99 -1.57 13.83 12.01
C THR A 99 -3.07 14.14 11.97
N PRO A 100 -3.58 15.22 12.60
CA PRO A 100 -5.01 15.57 12.50
C PRO A 100 -5.44 15.96 11.08
N GLN A 101 -4.58 16.62 10.32
CA GLN A 101 -4.88 17.01 8.94
C GLN A 101 -4.91 15.78 8.01
N ALA A 102 -3.97 14.86 8.17
CA ALA A 102 -3.96 13.59 7.45
C ALA A 102 -5.22 12.77 7.76
N LYS A 103 -5.63 12.70 9.03
CA LYS A 103 -6.90 12.06 9.44
C LYS A 103 -8.08 12.66 8.69
N ASN A 104 -8.21 13.98 8.65
CA ASN A 104 -9.32 14.65 7.96
C ASN A 104 -9.36 14.35 6.46
N VAL A 105 -8.20 14.24 5.81
CA VAL A 105 -8.13 13.82 4.40
C VAL A 105 -8.58 12.37 4.24
N LEU A 106 -8.08 11.46 5.09
CA LEU A 106 -8.40 10.04 5.03
C LEU A 106 -9.88 9.74 5.34
N THR A 107 -10.52 10.53 6.21
CA THR A 107 -11.96 10.42 6.50
C THR A 107 -12.82 10.59 5.25
N LEU A 108 -12.40 11.44 4.28
CA LEU A 108 -13.15 11.61 3.03
C LEU A 108 -13.32 10.29 2.28
N PHE A 109 -12.36 9.38 2.43
CA PHE A 109 -12.32 8.07 1.77
C PHE A 109 -12.68 6.92 2.72
N GLY A 110 -13.12 7.19 3.96
CA GLY A 110 -13.45 6.16 4.95
C GLY A 110 -12.23 5.41 5.50
N LEU A 111 -11.04 6.02 5.42
CA LEU A 111 -9.74 5.39 5.73
C LEU A 111 -9.04 6.00 6.96
N GLN A 112 -9.78 6.66 7.85
CA GLN A 112 -9.20 7.38 8.99
C GLN A 112 -8.28 6.52 9.88
N ASP A 113 -8.51 5.21 9.96
CA ASP A 113 -7.67 4.29 10.75
C ASP A 113 -6.25 4.13 10.18
N LEU A 114 -6.06 4.40 8.87
CA LEU A 114 -4.72 4.44 8.27
C LEU A 114 -3.85 5.55 8.85
N THR A 115 -4.42 6.58 9.49
CA THR A 115 -3.65 7.70 10.03
C THR A 115 -2.53 7.22 10.95
N SER A 116 -2.84 6.28 11.83
CA SER A 116 -1.85 5.74 12.77
C SER A 116 -0.75 4.98 12.04
N THR A 117 -1.07 4.26 10.96
CA THR A 117 -0.10 3.53 10.14
C THR A 117 0.81 4.48 9.39
N ILE A 118 0.27 5.49 8.70
CA ILE A 118 1.07 6.36 7.84
C ILE A 118 1.90 7.37 8.62
N MET A 119 1.45 7.80 9.81
CA MET A 119 2.12 8.85 10.58
C MET A 119 3.11 8.30 11.63
N LYS A 120 3.31 6.98 11.71
CA LYS A 120 4.20 6.31 12.69
C LYS A 120 5.64 6.84 12.65
N ASP A 121 6.16 7.21 11.48
CA ASP A 121 7.55 7.69 11.33
C ASP A 121 7.79 9.10 11.89
N ASN A 122 6.75 9.85 12.23
CA ASN A 122 6.88 11.19 12.81
C ASN A 122 6.73 11.21 14.34
N SER A 123 6.59 10.05 14.99
CA SER A 123 6.49 9.96 16.45
C SER A 123 7.24 8.74 16.99
N ASN A 124 8.42 9.00 17.57
CA ASN A 124 9.05 8.12 18.56
C ASN A 124 8.22 8.05 19.85
N ASN A 125 6.95 7.68 19.75
CA ASN A 125 6.09 7.34 20.86
C ASN A 125 4.97 6.48 20.31
N GLY A 126 5.03 5.18 20.64
CA GLY A 126 3.95 4.24 20.42
C GLY A 126 2.70 4.72 21.15
N VAL A 127 1.81 5.38 20.42
CA VAL A 127 0.42 5.54 20.82
C VAL A 127 -0.38 4.71 19.83
N SER A 128 -0.67 3.48 20.25
CA SER A 128 -1.74 2.68 19.67
C SER A 128 -3.04 3.43 19.93
N ALA A 129 -3.49 4.21 18.94
CA ALA A 129 -4.72 4.98 19.04
C ALA A 129 -5.91 4.09 18.72
N ASN A 130 -6.27 3.22 19.67
CA ASN A 130 -7.67 2.80 19.80
C ASN A 130 -8.43 3.96 20.43
N ALA A 131 -8.87 4.90 19.59
CA ALA A 131 -9.91 5.85 19.93
C ALA A 131 -10.98 5.72 18.86
N ALA A 132 -11.81 4.69 19.03
CA ALA A 132 -13.07 4.57 18.32
C ALA A 132 -13.90 5.82 18.62
N ASP A 133 -14.04 6.68 17.61
CA ASP A 133 -15.06 7.72 17.57
C ASP A 133 -16.36 7.04 17.15
N ASP A 134 -17.29 6.95 18.09
CA ASP A 134 -18.36 5.94 18.17
C ASP A 134 -19.62 6.29 17.34
N THR A 135 -19.46 6.93 16.18
CA THR A 135 -20.61 7.46 15.41
C THR A 135 -20.79 6.87 14.01
N VAL A 136 -19.84 6.10 13.49
CA VAL A 136 -19.98 5.42 12.19
C VAL A 136 -19.52 3.97 12.30
N ALA A 137 -20.46 3.04 12.14
CA ALA A 137 -20.14 1.62 12.12
C ALA A 137 -19.27 1.27 10.89
N PRO A 138 -18.24 0.42 11.02
CA PRO A 138 -17.41 0.03 9.90
C PRO A 138 -18.20 -0.81 8.88
N MET A 139 -18.03 -0.51 7.60
CA MET A 139 -18.68 -1.24 6.50
C MET A 139 -18.03 -2.60 6.26
N LEU A 140 -16.70 -2.66 6.40
CA LEU A 140 -15.93 -3.90 6.34
C LEU A 140 -15.19 -4.06 7.66
N HIS A 141 -15.47 -5.16 8.36
CA HIS A 141 -15.06 -5.29 9.75
C HIS A 141 -13.54 -5.24 9.94
N HIS A 142 -12.73 -5.74 9.00
CA HIS A 142 -11.26 -5.62 9.06
C HIS A 142 -10.67 -5.72 7.65
N CYS A 143 -9.82 -4.76 7.25
CA CYS A 143 -9.06 -4.81 6.01
C CYS A 143 -7.57 -4.98 6.29
N LEU A 144 -6.95 -5.94 5.62
CA LEU A 144 -5.49 -6.10 5.65
C LEU A 144 -4.83 -4.96 4.87
N VAL A 145 -3.88 -4.31 5.52
CA VAL A 145 -3.10 -3.20 4.97
C VAL A 145 -1.67 -3.65 4.79
N LEU A 146 -1.18 -3.55 3.56
CA LEU A 146 0.20 -3.86 3.20
C LEU A 146 0.94 -2.56 2.90
N GLU A 147 1.86 -2.19 3.79
CA GLU A 147 2.78 -1.08 3.59
C GLU A 147 3.81 -1.41 2.51
N ASN A 148 4.13 -0.44 1.67
CA ASN A 148 4.99 -0.60 0.50
C ASN A 148 4.39 -1.52 -0.57
N TYR A 149 3.06 -1.49 -0.72
CA TYR A 149 2.35 -2.19 -1.78
C TYR A 149 1.31 -1.29 -2.44
N ARG A 150 1.02 -1.52 -3.71
CA ARG A 150 -0.03 -0.89 -4.49
C ARG A 150 -0.94 -1.95 -5.10
N CYS A 151 -2.23 -1.68 -5.14
CA CYS A 151 -3.19 -2.48 -5.86
C CYS A 151 -2.97 -2.39 -7.37
N GLN A 152 -2.85 -3.53 -8.04
CA GLN A 152 -2.71 -3.65 -9.48
C GLN A 152 -3.68 -4.71 -10.03
N LEU A 153 -4.27 -4.45 -11.20
CA LEU A 153 -5.11 -5.42 -11.90
C LEU A 153 -4.35 -6.73 -12.21
N PRO A 154 -4.99 -7.92 -12.10
CA PRO A 154 -6.37 -8.15 -11.70
C PRO A 154 -6.51 -8.35 -10.18
N ALA A 155 -6.38 -7.27 -9.41
CA ALA A 155 -6.58 -7.24 -7.96
C ALA A 155 -5.52 -7.98 -7.11
N SER A 156 -4.25 -7.68 -7.36
CA SER A 156 -3.15 -8.10 -6.49
C SER A 156 -2.44 -6.89 -5.90
N CYS A 157 -2.05 -6.96 -4.63
CA CYS A 157 -1.10 -6.03 -4.06
C CYS A 157 0.31 -6.36 -4.58
N ARG A 158 0.98 -5.38 -5.19
CA ARG A 158 2.34 -5.47 -5.73
C ARG A 158 3.26 -4.48 -5.04
N ALA A 159 4.53 -4.82 -4.87
CA ALA A 159 5.50 -3.96 -4.19
C ALA A 159 5.54 -2.54 -4.81
N SER A 160 5.48 -1.52 -3.96
CA SER A 160 5.57 -0.10 -4.32
C SER A 160 5.98 0.73 -3.10
N PHE A 161 7.09 1.47 -3.17
CA PHE A 161 7.75 2.08 -2.00
C PHE A 161 6.99 3.18 -1.25
N THR A 162 5.99 3.80 -1.86
CA THR A 162 5.28 4.95 -1.26
C THR A 162 3.80 4.73 -1.12
N ASP A 163 3.34 3.53 -1.48
CA ASP A 163 1.92 3.21 -1.50
C ASP A 163 1.57 2.26 -0.36
N ILE A 164 0.31 2.34 0.02
CA ILE A 164 -0.35 1.34 0.86
C ILE A 164 -1.39 0.61 0.04
N CYS A 165 -1.47 -0.71 0.21
CA CYS A 165 -2.49 -1.56 -0.40
C CYS A 165 -3.48 -2.05 0.65
N MET A 166 -4.77 -1.79 0.41
CA MET A 166 -5.88 -2.34 1.17
C MET A 166 -6.32 -3.62 0.47
N ALA A 167 -5.80 -4.75 0.92
CA ALA A 167 -5.93 -6.03 0.21
C ALA A 167 -7.40 -6.49 0.10
N CYS A 168 -8.25 -6.10 1.03
CA CYS A 168 -9.69 -6.41 0.96
C CYS A 168 -10.41 -5.67 -0.17
N LEU A 169 -9.99 -4.43 -0.47
CA LEU A 169 -10.58 -3.59 -1.52
C LEU A 169 -9.93 -3.87 -2.88
N CYS A 170 -8.67 -4.32 -2.86
CA CYS A 170 -7.96 -4.80 -4.04
C CYS A 170 -8.54 -6.16 -4.48
N GLY A 171 -9.61 -6.13 -5.28
CA GLY A 171 -10.44 -7.31 -5.51
C GLY A 171 -11.77 -6.98 -6.16
N ALA A 172 -12.35 -5.87 -5.71
CA ALA A 172 -13.63 -5.38 -6.19
C ALA A 172 -13.48 -4.86 -7.62
N GLN A 173 -13.96 -5.64 -8.60
CA GLN A 173 -13.89 -5.32 -10.02
C GLN A 173 -14.44 -3.91 -10.29
N GLN A 174 -13.70 -3.10 -11.05
CA GLN A 174 -14.25 -1.90 -11.66
C GLN A 174 -15.23 -2.36 -12.73
N THR A 175 -16.53 -2.22 -12.50
CA THR A 175 -17.52 -2.37 -13.56
C THR A 175 -17.37 -1.17 -14.49
N GLU A 176 -16.89 -1.43 -15.70
CA GLU A 176 -16.78 -0.48 -16.82
C GLU A 176 -18.13 0.12 -17.23
#